data_AF-A0A7G5H0B8-F1
#
_entry.id   AF-A0A7G5H0B8-F1
#
_cell.length_a   1.000
_cell.length_b   1.000
_cell.length_c   1.000
_cell.angle_alpha   90.00
_cell.angle_beta   90.00
_cell.angle_gamma   90.00
#
_symmetry.space_group_name_H-M   'P 1'
#
loop_
_entity.id
_entity.type
_entity.pdbx_description
1 polymer ?
#
loop_
_entity_poly.entity_id
_entity_poly.type
_entity_poly.pdbx_seq_one_letter_code
_entity_poly.pdbx_strand_id
1 'polypeptide(L)'
;MNSQTNTGLLKEYIKTLIATEVEFPGVLPRGWGNEFSRSELDSIHYTLSFVLTTASPQTASSLLFAFRGTNNTHWILCNYWPEIVPLLTKQNTN
;
A
#
# COMPACT_ATOMS: atom_id res chain seq x y z
N MET A 1 17.95 -11.88 0.21
CA MET A 1 17.23 -10.94 1.11
C MET A 1 15.81 -11.44 1.21
N ASN A 2 15.35 -11.80 2.42
CA ASN A 2 13.97 -12.25 2.63
C ASN A 2 13.03 -11.08 2.35
N SER A 3 12.45 -11.05 1.15
CA SER A 3 11.36 -10.13 0.81
C SER A 3 10.10 -10.57 1.54
N GLN A 4 10.08 -10.43 2.87
CA GLN A 4 8.82 -10.42 3.59
C GLN A 4 8.08 -9.17 3.15
N THR A 5 7.06 -9.36 2.32
CA THR A 5 6.09 -8.35 1.92
C THR A 5 5.67 -7.57 3.17
N ASN A 6 6.12 -6.32 3.30
CA ASN A 6 5.93 -5.54 4.53
C ASN A 6 4.59 -4.81 4.47
N THR A 7 3.51 -5.59 4.50
CA THR A 7 2.14 -5.08 4.45
C THR A 7 1.84 -4.16 5.63
N GLY A 8 2.50 -4.32 6.78
CA GLY A 8 2.40 -3.41 7.92
C GLY A 8 2.84 -1.99 7.57
N LEU A 9 4.02 -1.85 6.95
CA LEU A 9 4.55 -0.55 6.54
C LEU A 9 3.70 0.13 5.45
N LEU A 10 3.16 -0.65 4.51
CA LEU A 10 2.22 -0.13 3.50
C LEU A 10 0.90 0.35 4.14
N LYS A 11 0.37 -0.40 5.11
CA LYS A 11 -0.83 0.00 5.88
C LYS A 11 -0.58 1.29 6.68
N GLU A 12 0.57 1.38 7.36
CA GLU A 12 1.00 2.58 8.09
C GLU A 12 1.14 3.79 7.16
N TYR A 13 1.72 3.61 5.98
CA TYR A 13 1.84 4.67 4.98
C TYR A 13 0.48 5.16 4.47
N ILE A 14 -0.43 4.25 4.10
CA ILE A 14 -1.80 4.61 3.69
C ILE A 14 -2.55 5.33 4.82
N LYS A 15 -2.39 4.87 6.07
CA LYS A 15 -2.99 5.48 7.26
C LYS A 15 -2.45 6.88 7.54
N THR A 16 -1.16 7.10 7.29
CA THR A 16 -0.52 8.41 7.44
C THR A 16 -0.99 9.39 6.35
N LEU A 17 -1.23 8.89 5.13
CA LEU A 17 -1.58 9.73 3.99
C LEU A 17 -3.06 10.08 3.91
N ILE A 18 -3.96 9.08 3.98
CA ILE A 18 -5.37 9.26 3.59
C ILE A 18 -6.36 8.55 4.53
N ALA A 19 -5.98 7.45 5.19
CA ALA A 19 -6.98 6.58 5.83
C ALA A 19 -7.49 7.09 7.19
N THR A 20 -8.81 7.01 7.38
CA THR A 20 -9.48 7.11 8.69
C THR A 20 -9.40 5.78 9.45
N GLU A 21 -9.66 5.77 10.76
CA GLU A 21 -9.44 4.59 11.63
C GLU A 21 -10.17 3.32 11.18
N VAL A 22 -11.31 3.46 10.50
CA VAL A 22 -12.24 2.40 10.12
C VAL A 22 -11.60 1.35 9.18
N GLU A 23 -10.63 1.76 8.37
CA GLU A 23 -10.07 0.94 7.28
C GLU A 23 -8.97 -0.03 7.73
N PHE A 24 -8.22 0.35 8.78
CA PHE A 24 -7.12 -0.46 9.33
C PHE A 24 -7.17 -0.47 10.86
N PRO A 25 -8.05 -1.27 11.49
CA PRO A 25 -8.14 -1.32 12.95
C PRO A 25 -6.79 -1.75 13.54
N GLY A 26 -6.29 -0.99 14.53
CA GLY A 26 -5.02 -1.26 15.21
C GLY A 26 -3.75 -0.76 14.50
N VAL A 27 -3.84 -0.22 13.29
CA VAL A 27 -2.71 0.47 12.64
C VAL A 27 -2.75 1.95 13.01
N LEU A 28 -1.66 2.46 13.59
CA LEU A 28 -1.51 3.88 13.92
C LEU A 28 -0.84 4.62 12.75
N PRO A 29 -1.25 5.88 12.47
CA PRO A 29 -0.52 6.71 11.53
C PRO A 29 0.85 7.07 12.10
N ARG A 30 1.81 7.29 11.21
CA ARG A 30 3.13 7.79 11.57
C ARG A 30 3.01 9.19 12.17
N GLY A 31 3.66 9.41 13.30
CA GLY A 31 3.68 10.71 13.96
C GLY A 31 4.45 11.78 13.18
N TRP A 32 4.05 13.05 13.33
CA TRP A 32 4.73 14.20 12.76
C TRP A 32 6.22 14.22 13.15
N GLY A 33 7.10 14.54 12.20
CA GLY A 33 8.55 14.55 12.41
C GLY A 33 9.25 13.19 12.28
N ASN A 34 8.51 12.11 12.01
CA ASN A 34 9.07 10.78 11.72
C ASN A 34 8.84 10.41 10.25
N GLU A 35 9.57 11.06 9.34
CA GLU A 35 9.42 10.81 7.91
C GLU A 35 9.79 9.37 7.53
N PHE A 36 9.13 8.84 6.50
CA PHE A 36 9.49 7.55 5.93
C PHE A 36 10.89 7.67 5.29
N SER A 37 11.81 6.81 5.72
CA SER A 37 13.12 6.69 5.10
C SER A 37 13.01 6.20 3.66
N ARG A 38 14.03 6.48 2.85
CA ARG A 38 14.06 6.04 1.45
C ARG A 38 13.92 4.53 1.30
N SER A 39 14.57 3.75 2.16
CA SER A 39 14.46 2.29 2.19
C SER A 39 13.05 1.79 2.54
N GLU A 40 12.32 2.53 3.39
CA GLU A 40 10.93 2.23 3.71
C GLU A 40 10.03 2.55 2.52
N LEU A 41 10.24 3.68 1.84
CA LEU A 41 9.51 4.03 0.62
C LEU A 41 9.73 3.00 -0.50
N ASP A 42 10.96 2.52 -0.67
CA ASP A 42 11.26 1.45 -1.62
C ASP A 42 10.50 0.17 -1.24
N SER A 43 10.49 -0.19 0.05
CA SER A 43 9.76 -1.35 0.56
C SER A 43 8.25 -1.22 0.36
N ILE A 44 7.68 -0.03 0.55
CA ILE A 44 6.27 0.29 0.30
C ILE A 44 5.96 0.13 -1.19
N HIS A 45 6.80 0.68 -2.07
CA HIS A 45 6.65 0.58 -3.52
C HIS A 45 6.67 -0.89 -3.98
N TYR A 46 7.65 -1.68 -3.52
CA TYR A 46 7.73 -3.11 -3.85
C TYR A 46 6.54 -3.90 -3.32
N THR A 47 6.12 -3.62 -2.08
CA THR A 47 4.96 -4.26 -1.46
C THR A 47 3.68 -3.96 -2.23
N LEU A 48 3.48 -2.70 -2.63
CA LEU A 48 2.34 -2.30 -3.44
C LEU A 48 2.36 -2.97 -4.81
N SER A 49 3.50 -2.98 -5.49
CA SER A 49 3.66 -3.66 -6.78
C SER A 49 3.30 -5.16 -6.66
N PHE A 50 3.79 -5.83 -5.62
CA PHE A 50 3.48 -7.23 -5.36
C PHE A 50 1.98 -7.45 -5.15
N VAL A 51 1.35 -6.67 -4.26
CA VAL A 51 -0.10 -6.78 -3.97
C VAL A 51 -0.93 -6.61 -5.25
N LEU A 52 -0.60 -5.63 -6.08
CA LEU A 52 -1.28 -5.40 -7.35
C LEU A 52 -1.06 -6.55 -8.35
N THR A 53 0.14 -7.12 -8.43
CA THR A 53 0.39 -8.30 -9.29
C THR A 53 -0.33 -9.57 -8.83
N THR A 54 -0.64 -9.68 -7.54
CA THR A 54 -1.38 -10.81 -6.96
C THR A 54 -2.89 -10.63 -6.94
N ALA A 55 -3.39 -9.43 -7.29
CA ALA A 55 -4.81 -9.13 -7.33
C ALA A 55 -5.52 -9.82 -8.51
N SER A 56 -6.85 -9.92 -8.44
CA SER A 56 -7.65 -10.52 -9.52
C SER A 56 -7.44 -9.76 -10.85
N PRO A 57 -7.48 -10.42 -12.02
CA PRO A 57 -7.11 -9.81 -13.30
C PRO A 57 -7.85 -8.52 -13.65
N GLN A 58 -9.13 -8.42 -13.24
CA GLN A 58 -9.98 -7.26 -13.51
C GLN A 58 -9.60 -6.03 -12.69
N THR A 59 -9.30 -6.20 -11.40
CA THR A 59 -8.84 -5.12 -10.51
C THR A 59 -7.37 -4.81 -10.78
N ALA A 60 -6.56 -5.84 -11.02
CA ALA A 60 -5.14 -5.74 -11.31
C ALA A 60 -4.87 -4.92 -12.58
N SER A 61 -5.62 -5.11 -13.67
CA SER A 61 -5.28 -4.50 -14.97
C SER A 61 -5.29 -2.96 -14.95
N SER A 62 -6.35 -2.34 -14.40
CA SER A 62 -6.46 -0.87 -14.34
C SER A 62 -5.50 -0.25 -13.34
N LEU A 63 -5.35 -0.86 -12.16
CA LEU A 63 -4.42 -0.40 -11.12
C LEU A 63 -2.96 -0.60 -11.51
N LEU A 64 -2.59 -1.72 -12.13
CA LEU A 64 -1.23 -1.94 -12.64
C LEU A 64 -0.92 -1.01 -13.80
N PHE A 65 -1.88 -0.72 -14.66
CA PHE A 65 -1.67 0.25 -15.74
C PHE A 65 -1.39 1.64 -15.17
N ALA A 66 -2.19 2.10 -14.21
CA ALA A 66 -1.94 3.33 -13.48
C ALA A 66 -0.58 3.30 -12.75
N PHE A 67 -0.22 2.19 -12.11
CA PHE A 67 1.04 2.03 -11.37
C PHE A 67 2.27 2.00 -12.26
N ARG A 68 2.20 1.38 -13.45
CA ARG A 68 3.30 1.40 -14.42
C ARG A 68 3.46 2.75 -15.11
N GLY A 69 2.39 3.54 -15.20
CA GLY A 69 2.39 4.88 -15.78
C GLY A 69 3.01 5.94 -14.88
N THR A 70 3.27 5.65 -13.61
CA THR A 70 3.80 6.62 -12.64
C THR A 70 4.70 5.98 -11.60
N ASN A 71 5.91 6.52 -11.43
CA ASN A 71 6.79 6.13 -10.31
C ASN A 71 6.34 6.75 -8.97
N ASN A 72 5.17 7.40 -8.93
CA ASN A 72 4.70 8.10 -7.75
C ASN A 72 3.71 7.23 -6.96
N THR A 73 4.24 6.43 -6.04
CA THR A 73 3.45 5.60 -5.11
C THR A 73 2.46 6.42 -4.29
N HIS A 74 2.83 7.64 -3.90
CA HIS A 74 1.96 8.53 -3.14
C HIS A 74 0.69 8.90 -3.92
N TRP A 75 0.83 9.28 -5.20
CA TRP A 75 -0.31 9.63 -6.04
C TRP A 75 -1.26 8.44 -6.23
N ILE A 76 -0.72 7.24 -6.45
CA ILE A 76 -1.53 6.03 -6.64
C ILE A 76 -2.32 5.72 -5.39
N LEU A 77 -1.66 5.76 -4.22
CA LEU A 77 -2.33 5.48 -2.97
C LEU A 77 -3.40 6.52 -2.66
N CYS A 78 -3.15 7.81 -2.92
CA CYS A 78 -4.16 8.85 -2.76
C CYS A 78 -5.42 8.64 -3.63
N ASN A 79 -5.26 8.16 -4.87
CA ASN A 79 -6.37 8.02 -5.81
C ASN A 79 -7.08 6.66 -5.76
N TYR A 80 -6.36 5.61 -5.38
CA TYR A 80 -6.85 4.23 -5.50
C TYR A 80 -6.80 3.42 -4.20
N TRP A 81 -6.55 4.05 -3.05
CA TRP A 81 -6.59 3.35 -1.75
C TRP A 81 -7.87 2.53 -1.52
N PRO A 82 -9.10 2.93 -1.90
CA PRO A 82 -10.30 2.14 -1.60
C PRO A 82 -10.31 0.77 -2.29
N GLU A 83 -9.59 0.64 -3.40
CA GLU A 83 -9.45 -0.63 -4.14
C GLU A 83 -8.25 -1.44 -3.63
N ILE A 84 -7.24 -0.77 -3.06
CA ILE A 84 -6.04 -1.39 -2.50
C ILE A 84 -6.31 -1.94 -1.10
N VAL A 85 -7.06 -1.25 -0.24
CA VAL A 85 -7.34 -1.69 1.14
C VAL A 85 -7.97 -3.09 1.20
N PRO A 86 -8.99 -3.44 0.38
CA PRO A 86 -9.55 -4.80 0.36
C PRO A 86 -8.54 -5.88 -0.04
N LEU A 87 -7.54 -5.55 -0.86
CA LEU A 87 -6.47 -6.47 -1.24
C LEU A 87 -5.52 -6.73 -0.06
N LEU A 88 -5.28 -5.70 0.77
CA LEU A 88 -4.43 -5.78 1.96
C LEU A 88 -5.12 -6.43 3.17
N THR A 89 -6.45 -6.48 3.20
CA THR A 89 -7.23 -7.15 4.25
C THR A 89 -7.52 -8.61 3.92
N LYS A 90 -7.78 -8.96 2.65
CA LYS A 90 -7.97 -10.36 2.20
C LYS A 90 -6.73 -11.25 2.39
N GLN A 91 -5.53 -10.68 2.38
CA GLN A 91 -4.29 -11.43 2.59
C GLN A 91 -4.04 -11.83 4.06
N ASN A 92 -4.82 -11.33 5.03
CA ASN A 92 -4.67 -11.64 6.46
C ASN A 92 -5.57 -12.78 6.97
N THR A 93 -6.39 -13.38 6.10
CA THR A 93 -7.16 -14.59 6.40
C THR A 93 -6.49 -15.79 5.75
N ASN A 94 -5.47 -16.33 6.42
CA ASN A 94 -5.01 -17.71 6.27
C ASN A 94 -4.36 -18.15 7.58
#